data_AF-X1JS72-F1
#
_entry.id   AF-X1JS72-F1
#
_cell.length_a   1.000
_cell.length_b   1.000
_cell.length_c   1.000
_cell.angle_alpha   90.00
_cell.angle_beta   90.00
_cell.angle_gamma   90.00
#
_symmetry.space_group_name_H-M   'P 1'
#
loop_
_entity.id
_entity.type
_entity.pdbx_description
1 polymer ?
#
loop_
_entity_poly.entity_id
_entity_poly.type
_entity_poly.pdbx_seq_one_letter_code
_entity_poly.pdbx_strand_id
1 'polypeptide(L)' 'MCEGTAEMLARWIGAPLEEITYLCAGINHQAWFLDFKWNGKDVYPLIKEAVKRPEAYNEEQVRY' A
#
# COMPACT_ATOMS: atom_id res chain seq x y z
N MET A 1 -4.66 -12.63 0.95
CA MET A 1 -3.27 -12.18 0.76
C MET A 1 -3.30 -10.67 0.70
N CYS A 2 -2.93 -10.00 1.80
CA CYS A 2 -2.90 -8.54 1.88
C CYS A 2 -1.61 -8.06 2.58
N GLU A 3 -1.02 -8.89 3.43
CA GLU A 3 0.21 -8.60 4.18
C GLU A 3 1.40 -8.23 3.28
N GLY A 4 1.67 -9.02 2.23
CA GLY A 4 2.78 -8.72 1.30
C GLY A 4 2.59 -7.41 0.54
N THR A 5 1.37 -7.12 0.09
CA THR A 5 1.07 -5.83 -0.57
C THR A 5 1.12 -4.67 0.43
N ALA A 6 0.70 -4.87 1.68
CA ALA A 6 0.77 -3.85 2.71
C ALA A 6 2.22 -3.48 3.06
N GLU A 7 3.12 -4.46 3.14
CA GLU A 7 4.56 -4.21 3.33
C GLU A 7 5.16 -3.40 2.17
N MET A 8 4.82 -3.76 0.93
CA MET A 8 5.27 -3.01 -0.26
C MET A 8 4.78 -1.56 -0.22
N LEU A 9 3.48 -1.35 0.04
CA LEU A 9 2.91 0.00 0.12
C LEU A 9 3.53 0.82 1.26
N ALA A 10 3.78 0.21 2.42
CA ALA A 10 4.46 0.85 3.55
C ALA A 10 5.88 1.30 3.17
N ARG A 11 6.64 0.45 2.46
CA ARG A 11 7.97 0.81 1.92
C ARG A 11 7.91 1.99 0.96
N TRP A 12 6.96 2.01 0.03
CA TRP A 12 6.82 3.09 -0.96
C TRP A 12 6.56 4.46 -0.33
N ILE A 13 5.82 4.50 0.78
CA ILE A 13 5.57 5.75 1.54
C ILE A 13 6.60 6.00 2.65
N GLY A 14 7.57 5.10 2.84
CA GLY A 14 8.62 5.21 3.87
C GLY A 14 8.13 5.02 5.30
N ALA A 15 7.00 4.34 5.50
CA ALA A 15 6.42 4.10 6.82
C ALA A 15 6.86 2.74 7.39
N PRO A 16 7.18 2.63 8.69
CA PRO A 16 7.40 1.34 9.34
C PRO A 16 6.12 0.50 9.31
N LEU A 17 6.23 -0.79 8.95
CA LEU A 17 5.06 -1.69 8.87
C LEU A 17 4.31 -1.79 10.21
N GLU A 18 5.03 -1.73 11.32
CA GLU A 18 4.47 -1.75 12.68
C GLU A 18 3.56 -0.55 13.01
N GLU A 19 3.71 0.57 12.29
CA GLU A 19 2.88 1.77 12.45
C GLU A 19 1.72 1.83 11.45
N ILE A 20 1.63 0.85 10.55
CA ILE A 20 0.56 0.75 9.57
C ILE A 20 -0.60 -0.07 10.13
N THR A 21 -1.78 0.53 10.11
CA THR A 21 -3.04 -0.17 10.35
C THR A 21 -3.83 -0.21 9.06
N TYR A 22 -4.23 -1.41 8.62
CA TYR A 22 -4.99 -1.57 7.40
C TYR A 22 -6.16 -2.54 7.59
N LEU A 23 -7.23 -2.32 6.84
CA LEU A 23 -8.35 -3.24 6.72
C LEU A 23 -8.37 -3.76 5.28
N CYS A 24 -8.32 -5.07 5.13
CA CYS A 24 -8.38 -5.72 3.82
C CYS A 24 -9.57 -6.68 3.75
N ALA A 25 -10.26 -6.70 2.63
CA ALA A 25 -11.37 -7.62 2.38
C ALA A 25 -11.27 -8.18 0.96
N GLY A 26 -11.74 -9.41 0.79
CA GLY A 26 -11.83 -10.07 -0.52
C GLY A 26 -11.49 -11.55 -0.46
N ILE A 27 -11.37 -12.16 -1.64
CA ILE A 27 -11.08 -13.59 -1.81
C ILE A 27 -9.64 -13.79 -2.29
N ASN A 28 -9.21 -15.04 -2.41
CA ASN A 28 -7.87 -15.37 -2.90
C ASN A 28 -7.62 -14.69 -4.27
N HIS A 29 -6.49 -13.98 -4.40
CA HIS A 29 -6.09 -13.11 -5.52
C HIS A 29 -6.99 -11.91 -5.86
N GLN A 30 -8.14 -11.71 -5.20
CA GLN A 30 -9.03 -10.57 -5.41
C GLN A 30 -9.39 -9.95 -4.05
N ALA A 31 -8.40 -9.28 -3.46
CA ALA A 31 -8.56 -8.54 -2.21
C ALA A 31 -8.16 -7.07 -2.40
N TRP A 32 -8.81 -6.21 -1.64
CA TRP A 32 -8.62 -4.76 -1.68
C TRP A 32 -8.51 -4.20 -0.27
N PHE A 33 -7.74 -3.11 -0.14
CA PHE A 33 -7.68 -2.35 1.09
C PHE A 33 -8.92 -1.46 1.19
N LEU A 34 -9.69 -1.65 2.26
CA LEU A 34 -10.82 -0.79 2.64
C LEU A 34 -10.36 0.41 3.46
N ASP A 35 -9.29 0.23 4.24
CA ASP A 35 -8.67 1.26 5.05
C ASP A 35 -7.15 1.04 5.06
N PHE A 36 -6.38 2.12 5.04
CA PHE A 36 -4.93 2.07 5.11
C PHE A 36 -4.41 3.35 5.78
N LYS A 37 -3.92 3.20 7.00
CA LYS A 37 -3.55 4.31 7.88
C LYS A 37 -2.15 4.15 8.42
N TRP A 38 -1.46 5.27 8.57
CA TRP A 38 -0.20 5.38 9.28
C TRP A 38 -0.38 6.29 10.48
N ASN A 39 -0.12 5.78 11.70
CA ASN A 39 -0.36 6.54 12.94
C ASN A 39 -1.76 7.17 13.00
N GLY A 40 -2.77 6.43 12.53
CA GLY A 40 -4.17 6.87 12.49
C GLY A 40 -4.54 7.85 11.38
N LYS A 41 -3.60 8.26 10.51
CA LYS A 41 -3.85 9.17 9.39
C LYS A 41 -3.98 8.40 8.08
N ASP A 42 -4.92 8.82 7.24
CA ASP A 42 -5.08 8.29 5.88
C ASP A 42 -3.84 8.61 5.03
N VAL A 43 -3.27 7.59 4.41
CA VAL A 43 -2.07 7.68 3.57
C VAL A 43 -2.33 7.41 2.10
N TYR A 44 -3.57 7.21 1.66
CA TYR A 44 -3.89 7.11 0.23
C TYR A 44 -3.33 8.28 -0.61
N PRO A 45 -3.32 9.55 -0.13
CA PRO A 45 -2.64 10.62 -0.86
C PRO A 45 -1.14 10.36 -1.05
N LEU A 46 -0.46 9.85 -0.03
CA LEU A 46 0.97 9.54 -0.10
C LEU A 46 1.26 8.36 -1.04
N ILE A 47 0.41 7.33 -1.01
CA ILE A 47 0.51 6.18 -1.92
C ILE A 47 0.34 6.64 -3.37
N LYS A 48 -0.65 7.51 -3.65
CA LYS A 48 -0.87 8.07 -5.00
C LYS A 48 0.33 8.87 -5.50
N GLU A 49 0.99 9.62 -4.63
CA GLU A 49 2.22 10.33 -5.00
C GLU A 49 3.41 9.38 -5.18
N ALA A 50 3.52 8.33 -4.36
CA ALA A 50 4.56 7.32 -4.48
C ALA A 50 4.48 6.56 -5.81
N VAL A 51 3.26 6.20 -6.24
CA VAL A 51 2.98 5.54 -7.53
C VAL A 51 3.47 6.35 -8.74
N LYS A 52 3.45 7.69 -8.66
CA LYS A 52 3.95 8.56 -9.74
C LYS A 52 5.48 8.55 -9.86
N ARG A 53 6.19 8.03 -8.87
CA ARG A 53 7.66 7.98 -8.89
C ARG A 53 8.11 6.87 -9.84
N PRO A 54 9.12 7.12 -10.69
CA PRO A 54 9.61 6.12 -11.63
C PRO A 54 10.17 4.86 -10.94
N GLU A 55 10.63 4.98 -9.69
CA GLU A 55 11.08 3.84 -8.87
C GLU A 55 9.94 2.86 -8.58
N ALA A 56 8.80 3.33 -8.08
CA ALA A 56 7.61 2.50 -7.83
C ALA A 56 6.98 1.98 -9.14
N TYR A 57 7.07 2.75 -10.22
CA TYR A 57 6.61 2.31 -11.55
C TYR A 57 7.45 1.14 -12.08
N ASN A 58 8.76 1.13 -11.85
CA ASN A 58 9.65 0.05 -12.26
C ASN A 58 9.49 -1.21 -11.42
N GLU A 59 9.12 -1.10 -10.14
CA GLU A 59 8.86 -2.25 -9.27
C GLU A 59 7.56 -2.98 -9.62
N GLU A 60 6.51 -2.30 -10.08
CA GLU A 60 5.23 -2.91 -10.43
C GLU A 60 4.67 -2.42 -11.78
N GLN A 61 5.36 -2.72 -12.89
CA GLN A 61 4.89 -2.35 -14.25
C GLN A 61 3.53 -2.94 -14.66
N VAL A 62 3.05 -4.00 -13.98
CA VAL A 62 1.88 -4.81 -14.41
C VAL A 62 0.59 -4.46 -13.65
N ARG A 63 0.63 -3.56 -12.66
CA ARG A 63 -0.53 -3.26 -11.78
C ARG A 63 -1.22 -1.91 -12.02
N TYR A 64 -0.83 -1.19 -13.08
CA TYR A 64 -1.39 0.10 -13.48
C TYR A 64 -2.24 -0.01 -14.74
#